data_AF-A0A194W899-F1
#
_entry.id   AF-A0A194W899-F1
#
_cell.length_a   1.000
_cell.length_b   1.000
_cell.length_c   1.000
_cell.angle_alpha   90.00
_cell.angle_beta   90.00
_cell.angle_gamma   90.00
#
_symmetry.space_group_name_H-M   'P 1'
#
loop_
_entity.id
_entity.type
_entity.pdbx_description
1 polymer ?
#
loop_
_entity_poly.entity_id
_entity_poly.type
_entity_poly.pdbx_seq_one_letter_code
_entity_poly.pdbx_strand_id
1 'polypeptide(L)'
;MPHHDRVYVGDPLADTGFWGTPSSKANFCEEDYAITRYVAEFINTLTNLAYVYYALKSPSRPGRRGRYFGLDFGAVSLILVGIFSFIFHATMHQDTQFLDEMSMFFLGAALLQPLYTTGFSTAAKRAITTTLITVLVAVSAVYYQKKDVLIHSVSFSIMEMLIWPRVLYMIYFRGRAQLEKSRLAKQFWAATGIMVLAIVLWLIDLELCYPLRDIRDFVGLPWAFVFEFHGWWHVLTAMAAARYIKLVRELCP
;
A
#
# COMPACT_ATOMS: atom_id res chain seq x y z
N MET A 1 13.21 -20.60 -2.23
CA MET A 1 11.79 -20.21 -2.33
C MET A 1 11.75 -18.78 -2.86
N PRO A 2 10.81 -18.42 -3.75
CA PRO A 2 10.62 -17.04 -4.18
C PRO A 2 10.42 -16.12 -2.97
N HIS A 3 10.80 -14.86 -3.07
CA HIS A 3 10.72 -13.86 -1.99
C HIS A 3 9.31 -13.67 -1.40
N HIS A 4 8.27 -14.18 -2.07
CA HIS A 4 6.86 -14.04 -1.74
C HIS A 4 6.27 -15.19 -0.90
N ASP A 5 7.05 -16.25 -0.64
CA ASP A 5 6.58 -17.48 0.05
C ASP A 5 7.26 -17.73 1.40
N ARG A 6 7.98 -16.76 1.97
CA ARG A 6 8.60 -16.92 3.30
C ARG A 6 7.55 -16.69 4.37
N VAL A 7 6.92 -17.77 4.81
CA VAL A 7 6.18 -17.79 6.09
C VAL A 7 7.21 -18.03 7.19
N TYR A 8 7.37 -17.10 8.12
CA TYR A 8 8.11 -17.34 9.36
C TYR A 8 7.28 -18.23 10.29
N VAL A 9 7.14 -19.50 9.90
CA VAL A 9 6.46 -20.51 10.72
C VAL A 9 7.29 -20.83 11.97
N GLY A 10 6.63 -20.96 13.10
CA GLY A 10 7.24 -21.45 14.34
C GLY A 10 7.18 -20.49 15.53
N ASP A 11 6.43 -19.39 15.43
CA ASP A 11 6.23 -18.49 16.56
C ASP A 11 5.50 -19.21 17.70
N PRO A 12 6.06 -19.22 18.94
CA PRO A 12 5.54 -20.05 20.02
C PRO A 12 4.08 -19.75 20.41
N LEU A 13 3.62 -18.54 20.14
CA LEU A 13 2.29 -18.05 20.52
C LEU A 13 1.28 -18.04 19.37
N ALA A 14 1.70 -18.38 18.14
CA ALA A 14 0.86 -18.31 16.94
C ALA A 14 -0.45 -19.09 17.09
N ASP A 15 -0.42 -20.28 17.69
CA ASP A 15 -1.59 -21.15 17.88
C ASP A 15 -2.47 -20.77 19.09
N THR A 16 -2.02 -19.82 19.91
CA THR A 16 -2.73 -19.40 21.13
C THR A 16 -3.52 -18.09 20.96
N GLY A 17 -3.43 -17.50 19.76
CA GLY A 17 -4.11 -16.28 19.38
C GLY A 17 -5.64 -16.36 19.45
N PHE A 18 -6.28 -15.23 19.70
CA PHE A 18 -7.75 -15.12 19.76
C PHE A 18 -8.42 -15.46 18.43
N TRP A 19 -7.79 -15.11 17.30
CA TRP A 19 -8.34 -15.36 15.97
C TRP A 19 -8.07 -16.77 15.45
N GLY A 20 -7.36 -17.59 16.21
CA GLY A 20 -6.90 -18.93 15.81
C GLY A 20 -5.55 -18.89 15.10
N THR A 21 -5.13 -20.06 14.61
CA THR A 21 -3.86 -20.24 13.92
C THR A 21 -3.80 -19.45 12.62
N PRO A 22 -2.74 -18.63 12.39
CA PRO A 22 -2.49 -17.96 11.13
C PRO A 22 -2.63 -18.89 9.92
N SER A 23 -3.34 -18.43 8.89
CA SER A 23 -3.66 -19.20 7.69
C SER A 23 -3.32 -18.48 6.38
N SER A 24 -2.88 -17.22 6.47
CA SER A 24 -2.40 -16.44 5.34
C SER A 24 -1.14 -17.05 4.71
N LYS A 25 -0.93 -16.74 3.43
CA LYS A 25 0.31 -17.06 2.72
C LYS A 25 1.45 -16.12 3.07
N ALA A 26 1.13 -14.88 3.42
CA ALA A 26 2.10 -13.92 3.94
C ALA A 26 2.13 -13.97 5.48
N ASN A 27 3.33 -13.95 6.03
CA ASN A 27 3.63 -13.77 7.46
C ASN A 27 4.99 -13.04 7.55
N PHE A 28 5.05 -11.92 8.27
CA PHE A 28 6.21 -11.02 8.25
C PHE A 28 7.13 -11.27 9.44
N CYS A 29 8.16 -10.44 9.61
CA CYS A 29 9.16 -10.71 10.63
C CYS A 29 8.69 -10.46 12.07
N GLU A 30 7.63 -9.68 12.27
CA GLU A 30 7.07 -9.44 13.61
C GLU A 30 6.52 -10.75 14.21
N GLU A 31 6.81 -11.04 15.48
CA GLU A 31 6.37 -12.27 16.12
C GLU A 31 4.86 -12.27 16.42
N ASP A 32 4.17 -13.31 15.97
CA ASP A 32 2.73 -13.47 16.13
C ASP A 32 2.31 -13.55 17.60
N TYR A 33 1.41 -12.66 18.00
CA TYR A 33 0.81 -12.53 19.33
C TYR A 33 1.81 -12.28 20.47
N ALA A 34 3.02 -11.80 20.17
CA ALA A 34 4.06 -11.57 21.17
C ALA A 34 3.70 -10.50 22.22
N ILE A 35 2.92 -9.49 21.83
CA ILE A 35 2.50 -8.41 22.74
C ILE A 35 1.14 -8.69 23.39
N THR A 36 0.21 -9.26 22.62
CA THR A 36 -1.16 -9.52 23.07
C THR A 36 -1.80 -10.65 22.28
N ARG A 37 -2.65 -11.45 22.94
CA ARG A 37 -3.38 -12.54 22.28
C ARG A 37 -4.44 -12.08 21.27
N TYR A 38 -4.73 -10.77 21.17
CA TYR A 38 -5.81 -10.24 20.33
C TYR A 38 -5.35 -9.68 18.98
N VAL A 39 -4.05 -9.42 18.83
CA VAL A 39 -3.44 -8.80 17.65
C VAL A 39 -2.19 -9.63 17.34
N ALA A 40 -2.16 -10.24 16.16
CA ALA A 40 -1.04 -11.10 15.75
C ALA A 40 0.25 -10.30 15.59
N GLU A 41 0.35 -9.43 14.60
CA GLU A 41 1.51 -8.54 14.43
C GLU A 41 1.16 -7.13 14.93
N PHE A 42 1.57 -6.80 16.16
CA PHE A 42 1.10 -5.61 16.89
C PHE A 42 1.50 -4.29 16.23
N ILE A 43 2.77 -4.12 15.89
CA ILE A 43 3.30 -2.91 15.27
C ILE A 43 2.87 -2.82 13.81
N ASN A 44 2.90 -3.92 13.06
CA ASN A 44 2.38 -3.97 11.70
C ASN A 44 0.89 -3.60 11.66
N THR A 45 0.10 -4.03 12.65
CA THR A 45 -1.30 -3.63 12.79
C THR A 45 -1.44 -2.13 13.07
N LEU A 46 -0.78 -1.58 14.09
CA LEU A 46 -0.99 -0.19 14.50
C LEU A 46 -0.44 0.84 13.51
N THR A 47 0.66 0.52 12.82
CA THR A 47 1.27 1.40 11.82
C THR A 47 0.35 1.67 10.63
N ASN A 48 -0.63 0.80 10.38
CA ASN A 48 -1.66 1.02 9.36
C ASN A 48 -2.58 2.23 9.61
N LEU A 49 -2.63 2.73 10.85
CA LEU A 49 -3.30 4.01 11.15
C LEU A 49 -2.65 5.19 10.41
N ALA A 50 -1.40 5.07 9.95
CA ALA A 50 -0.73 6.07 9.13
C ALA A 50 -1.48 6.32 7.81
N TYR A 51 -2.00 5.28 7.16
CA TYR A 51 -2.79 5.42 5.93
C TYR A 51 -4.04 6.27 6.15
N VAL A 52 -4.78 6.00 7.24
CA VAL A 52 -5.95 6.79 7.63
C VAL A 52 -5.57 8.24 7.94
N TYR A 53 -4.52 8.44 8.74
CA TYR A 53 -4.01 9.76 9.08
C TYR A 53 -3.64 10.58 7.83
N TYR A 54 -2.85 10.02 6.92
CA TYR A 54 -2.42 10.72 5.71
C TYR A 54 -3.57 10.98 4.73
N ALA A 55 -4.55 10.08 4.64
CA ALA A 55 -5.75 10.29 3.85
C ALA A 55 -6.59 11.48 4.38
N LEU A 56 -6.77 11.55 5.71
CA LEU A 56 -7.54 12.62 6.36
C LEU A 56 -6.80 13.97 6.37
N LYS A 57 -5.46 13.96 6.42
CA LYS A 57 -4.63 15.19 6.35
C LYS A 57 -4.60 15.82 4.97
N SER A 58 -4.89 15.06 3.92
CA SER A 58 -4.91 15.51 2.53
C SER A 58 -6.29 15.24 1.91
N PRO A 59 -7.39 15.84 2.44
CA PRO A 59 -8.73 15.62 1.92
C PRO A 59 -8.88 16.25 0.53
N SER A 60 -10.05 16.05 -0.09
CA SER A 60 -10.34 16.38 -1.50
C SER A 60 -9.85 17.75 -1.95
N ARG A 61 -9.67 17.88 -3.27
CA ARG A 61 -9.33 19.13 -3.98
C ARG A 61 -9.96 20.40 -3.33
N PRO A 62 -9.18 21.47 -3.12
CA PRO A 62 -9.72 22.77 -2.73
C PRO A 62 -10.86 23.18 -3.68
N GLY A 63 -12.04 23.47 -3.15
CA GLY A 63 -13.21 23.88 -3.94
C GLY A 63 -14.13 22.76 -4.46
N ARG A 64 -13.74 21.48 -4.38
CA ARG A 64 -14.63 20.32 -4.59
C ARG A 64 -14.72 19.53 -3.29
N ARG A 65 -15.48 20.03 -2.33
CA ARG A 65 -15.87 19.24 -1.15
C ARG A 65 -16.68 18.04 -1.66
N GLY A 66 -16.15 16.83 -1.48
CA GLY A 66 -16.88 15.59 -1.72
C GLY A 66 -18.25 15.63 -1.03
N ARG A 67 -19.24 15.01 -1.66
CA ARG A 67 -20.66 15.03 -1.24
C ARG A 67 -20.87 14.49 0.19
N TYR A 68 -19.90 13.74 0.71
CA TYR A 68 -19.85 13.23 2.08
C TYR A 68 -18.41 13.38 2.63
N PHE A 69 -18.27 14.00 3.80
CA PHE A 69 -17.01 14.22 4.56
C PHE A 69 -15.83 14.88 3.82
N GLY A 70 -15.98 15.32 2.57
CA GLY A 70 -14.88 15.94 1.83
C GLY A 70 -13.77 14.98 1.39
N LEU A 71 -14.04 13.68 1.26
CA LEU A 71 -13.09 12.68 0.76
C LEU A 71 -13.36 12.33 -0.70
N ASP A 72 -12.31 12.25 -1.51
CA ASP A 72 -12.37 11.80 -2.90
C ASP A 72 -11.97 10.33 -3.00
N PHE A 73 -12.10 9.77 -4.20
CA PHE A 73 -11.83 8.34 -4.42
C PHE A 73 -10.41 7.93 -4.00
N GLY A 74 -9.39 8.77 -4.24
CA GLY A 74 -8.02 8.48 -3.82
C GLY A 74 -7.85 8.45 -2.29
N ALA A 75 -8.48 9.39 -1.58
CA ALA A 75 -8.47 9.38 -0.11
C ALA A 75 -9.22 8.18 0.47
N VAL A 76 -10.37 7.81 -0.11
CA VAL A 76 -11.12 6.62 0.30
C VAL A 76 -10.31 5.36 0.06
N SER A 77 -9.70 5.19 -1.13
CA SER A 77 -8.85 4.03 -1.41
C SER A 77 -7.68 3.93 -0.43
N LEU A 78 -7.06 5.04 -0.04
CA LEU A 78 -5.98 5.04 0.94
C LEU A 78 -6.46 4.62 2.34
N ILE A 79 -7.66 5.04 2.76
CA ILE A 79 -8.28 4.58 4.01
C ILE A 79 -8.56 3.08 3.97
N LEU A 80 -9.05 2.57 2.83
CA LEU A 80 -9.32 1.14 2.66
C LEU A 80 -8.04 0.31 2.81
N VAL A 81 -6.90 0.76 2.26
CA VAL A 81 -5.60 0.12 2.52
C VAL A 81 -5.29 0.06 4.01
N GLY A 82 -5.41 1.18 4.72
CA GLY A 82 -5.19 1.19 6.16
C GLY A 82 -6.12 0.24 6.93
N ILE A 83 -7.41 0.21 6.61
CA ILE A 83 -8.38 -0.64 7.32
C ILE A 83 -8.13 -2.12 7.04
N PHE A 84 -7.99 -2.50 5.77
CA PHE A 84 -7.87 -3.91 5.42
C PHE A 84 -6.50 -4.48 5.78
N SER A 85 -5.43 -3.70 5.64
CA SER A 85 -4.11 -4.09 6.14
C SER A 85 -4.10 -4.20 7.67
N PHE A 86 -4.72 -3.26 8.40
CA PHE A 86 -4.88 -3.37 9.86
C PHE A 86 -5.57 -4.68 10.25
N ILE A 87 -6.68 -5.01 9.59
CA ILE A 87 -7.44 -6.24 9.88
C ILE A 87 -6.58 -7.46 9.55
N PHE A 88 -5.88 -7.46 8.42
CA PHE A 88 -5.00 -8.55 8.03
C PHE A 88 -3.92 -8.81 9.08
N HIS A 89 -3.12 -7.81 9.45
CA HIS A 89 -2.05 -7.99 10.44
C HIS A 89 -2.57 -8.31 11.85
N ALA A 90 -3.82 -7.93 12.17
CA ALA A 90 -4.43 -8.31 13.44
C ALA A 90 -4.82 -9.79 13.49
N THR A 91 -5.18 -10.39 12.35
CA THR A 91 -5.77 -11.74 12.29
C THR A 91 -4.93 -12.80 11.58
N MET A 92 -4.04 -12.41 10.65
CA MET A 92 -3.17 -13.28 9.84
C MET A 92 -3.92 -14.40 9.08
N HIS A 93 -5.04 -14.05 8.46
CA HIS A 93 -5.88 -14.98 7.71
C HIS A 93 -5.88 -14.72 6.21
N GLN A 94 -6.08 -15.78 5.43
CA GLN A 94 -6.05 -15.69 3.96
C GLN A 94 -7.10 -14.72 3.39
N ASP A 95 -8.32 -14.72 3.95
CA ASP A 95 -9.40 -13.86 3.45
C ASP A 95 -9.14 -12.39 3.76
N THR A 96 -8.54 -12.10 4.91
CA THR A 96 -8.15 -10.74 5.29
C THR A 96 -6.92 -10.25 4.50
N GLN A 97 -5.96 -11.14 4.24
CA GLN A 97 -4.84 -10.86 3.31
C GLN A 97 -5.37 -10.49 1.93
N PHE A 98 -6.34 -11.25 1.42
CA PHE A 98 -6.96 -10.94 0.14
C PHE A 98 -7.57 -9.54 0.13
N LEU A 99 -8.31 -9.15 1.17
CA LEU A 99 -8.91 -7.82 1.27
C LEU A 99 -7.86 -6.69 1.31
N ASP A 100 -6.77 -6.89 2.04
CA ASP A 100 -5.64 -5.95 2.07
C ASP A 100 -5.07 -5.76 0.66
N GLU A 101 -4.68 -6.85 0.01
CA GLU A 101 -4.11 -6.81 -1.32
C GLU A 101 -5.08 -6.25 -2.40
N MET A 102 -6.39 -6.51 -2.27
CA MET A 102 -7.40 -5.92 -3.17
C MET A 102 -7.53 -4.40 -2.97
N SER A 103 -7.36 -3.93 -1.75
CA SER A 103 -7.41 -2.49 -1.45
C SER A 103 -6.24 -1.73 -2.10
N MET A 104 -5.08 -2.37 -2.23
CA MET A 104 -3.93 -1.82 -2.96
C MET A 104 -4.25 -1.65 -4.45
N PHE A 105 -4.97 -2.59 -5.07
CA PHE A 105 -5.47 -2.41 -6.44
C PHE A 105 -6.44 -1.23 -6.56
N PHE A 106 -7.31 -1.00 -5.58
CA PHE A 106 -8.22 0.15 -5.59
C PHE A 106 -7.46 1.47 -5.49
N LEU A 107 -6.37 1.52 -4.73
CA LEU A 107 -5.48 2.68 -4.67
C LEU A 107 -4.75 2.90 -6.01
N GLY A 108 -4.17 1.85 -6.59
CA GLY A 108 -3.54 1.93 -7.91
C GLY A 108 -4.51 2.38 -9.00
N ALA A 109 -5.76 1.90 -8.97
CA ALA A 109 -6.81 2.33 -9.89
C ALA A 109 -7.18 3.81 -9.70
N ALA A 110 -7.23 4.29 -8.47
CA ALA A 110 -7.45 5.70 -8.13
C ALA A 110 -6.38 6.63 -8.72
N LEU A 111 -5.14 6.15 -8.90
CA LEU A 111 -4.06 6.88 -9.53
C LEU A 111 -4.07 6.74 -11.06
N LEU A 112 -4.22 5.52 -11.57
CA LEU A 112 -4.19 5.23 -13.01
C LEU A 112 -5.34 5.88 -13.78
N GLN A 113 -6.56 5.79 -13.25
CA GLN A 113 -7.75 6.27 -13.96
C GLN A 113 -7.61 7.74 -14.38
N PRO A 114 -7.32 8.72 -13.51
CA PRO A 114 -7.16 10.11 -13.92
C PRO A 114 -5.95 10.35 -14.83
N LEU A 115 -4.83 9.63 -14.61
CA LEU A 115 -3.61 9.77 -15.43
C LEU A 115 -3.81 9.39 -16.90
N TYR A 116 -4.69 8.42 -17.17
CA TYR A 116 -4.98 7.92 -18.51
C TYR A 116 -6.28 8.46 -19.11
N THR A 117 -7.10 9.19 -18.35
CA THR A 117 -8.37 9.74 -18.85
C THR A 117 -8.38 11.26 -18.96
N THR A 118 -7.44 11.97 -18.33
CA THR A 118 -7.34 13.43 -18.40
C THR A 118 -7.15 13.90 -19.85
N GLY A 119 -8.01 14.81 -20.30
CA GLY A 119 -7.97 15.36 -21.67
C GLY A 119 -8.66 14.52 -22.75
N PHE A 120 -9.22 13.35 -22.41
CA PHE A 120 -9.96 12.50 -23.36
C PHE A 120 -11.47 12.80 -23.39
N SER A 121 -12.15 12.36 -24.46
CA SER A 121 -13.61 12.45 -24.59
C SER A 121 -14.33 11.58 -23.57
N THR A 122 -15.58 11.91 -23.20
CA THR A 122 -16.38 11.13 -22.23
C THR A 122 -16.49 9.65 -22.62
N ALA A 123 -16.62 9.35 -23.92
CA ALA A 123 -16.67 7.97 -24.41
C ALA A 123 -15.35 7.22 -24.14
N ALA A 124 -14.20 7.84 -24.46
CA ALA A 124 -12.89 7.25 -24.18
C ALA A 124 -12.64 7.09 -22.68
N LYS A 125 -13.03 8.06 -21.84
CA LYS A 125 -12.93 7.94 -20.38
C LYS A 125 -13.72 6.74 -19.85
N ARG A 126 -14.95 6.55 -20.33
CA ARG A 126 -15.79 5.40 -19.97
C ARG A 126 -15.16 4.09 -20.41
N ALA A 127 -14.69 4.01 -21.66
CA ALA A 127 -14.04 2.81 -22.18
C ALA A 127 -12.82 2.42 -21.34
N ILE A 128 -11.90 3.34 -21.08
CA ILE A 128 -10.69 3.11 -20.25
C ILE A 128 -11.07 2.66 -18.84
N THR A 129 -12.06 3.33 -18.22
CA THR A 129 -12.50 3.01 -16.86
C THR A 129 -13.13 1.61 -16.80
N THR A 130 -13.98 1.26 -17.76
CA THR A 130 -14.57 -0.08 -17.86
C THR A 130 -13.49 -1.13 -18.07
N THR A 131 -12.53 -0.91 -18.97
CA THR A 131 -11.41 -1.84 -19.18
C THR A 131 -10.61 -2.05 -17.89
N LEU A 132 -10.26 -0.96 -17.17
CA LEU A 132 -9.53 -1.04 -15.91
C LEU A 132 -10.31 -1.87 -14.88
N ILE A 133 -11.60 -1.61 -14.69
CA ILE A 133 -12.45 -2.36 -13.75
C ILE A 133 -12.51 -3.83 -14.14
N THR A 134 -12.75 -4.14 -15.42
CA THR A 134 -12.83 -5.53 -15.90
C THR A 134 -11.53 -6.29 -15.66
N VAL A 135 -10.38 -5.67 -15.96
CA VAL A 135 -9.06 -6.30 -15.72
C VAL A 135 -8.83 -6.54 -14.24
N LEU A 136 -9.12 -5.56 -13.38
CA LEU A 136 -8.94 -5.71 -11.93
C LEU A 136 -9.85 -6.81 -11.38
N VAL A 137 -11.13 -6.84 -11.74
CA VAL A 137 -12.06 -7.90 -11.32
C VAL A 137 -11.57 -9.28 -11.79
N ALA A 138 -11.08 -9.40 -13.03
CA ALA A 138 -10.56 -10.66 -13.54
C ALA A 138 -9.31 -11.12 -12.77
N VAL A 139 -8.33 -10.23 -12.56
CA VAL A 139 -7.12 -10.53 -11.78
C VAL A 139 -7.47 -10.90 -10.34
N SER A 140 -8.36 -10.14 -9.69
CA SER A 140 -8.85 -10.43 -8.33
C SER A 140 -9.53 -11.79 -8.24
N ALA A 141 -10.36 -12.16 -9.22
CA ALA A 141 -11.03 -13.45 -9.24
C ALA A 141 -10.05 -14.62 -9.40
N VAL A 142 -9.07 -14.48 -10.32
CA VAL A 142 -8.02 -15.50 -10.51
C VAL A 142 -7.16 -15.60 -9.24
N TYR A 143 -6.79 -14.48 -8.65
CA TYR A 143 -6.02 -14.47 -7.40
C TYR A 143 -6.79 -15.15 -6.26
N TYR A 144 -8.07 -14.83 -6.06
CA TYR A 144 -8.90 -15.46 -5.03
C TYR A 144 -9.00 -16.98 -5.19
N GLN A 145 -9.12 -17.47 -6.43
CA GLN A 145 -9.18 -18.90 -6.73
C GLN A 145 -7.84 -19.62 -6.50
N LYS A 146 -6.73 -18.97 -6.87
CA LYS A 146 -5.38 -19.58 -6.82
C LYS A 146 -4.69 -19.41 -5.48
N LYS A 147 -5.04 -18.37 -4.73
CA LYS A 147 -4.40 -17.99 -3.46
C LYS A 147 -2.88 -17.87 -3.58
N ASP A 148 -2.42 -17.40 -4.74
CA ASP A 148 -1.01 -17.25 -5.10
C ASP A 148 -0.63 -15.77 -5.09
N VAL A 149 0.16 -15.38 -4.09
CA VAL A 149 0.59 -13.99 -3.83
C VAL A 149 1.40 -13.42 -5.00
N LEU A 150 1.99 -14.26 -5.84
CA LEU A 150 2.71 -13.83 -7.03
C LEU A 150 1.78 -13.15 -8.04
N ILE A 151 0.53 -13.61 -8.16
CA ILE A 151 -0.46 -13.02 -9.06
C ILE A 151 -0.74 -11.57 -8.65
N HIS A 152 -0.93 -11.34 -7.34
CA HIS A 152 -1.09 -9.98 -6.83
C HIS A 152 0.18 -9.16 -7.07
N SER A 153 1.34 -9.66 -6.63
CA SER A 153 2.62 -8.94 -6.68
C SER A 153 3.00 -8.49 -8.09
N VAL A 154 2.89 -9.38 -9.08
CA VAL A 154 3.18 -9.07 -10.48
C VAL A 154 2.17 -8.05 -11.04
N SER A 155 0.87 -8.27 -10.80
CA SER A 155 -0.18 -7.38 -11.31
C SER A 155 -0.05 -5.98 -10.72
N PHE A 156 0.22 -5.87 -9.42
CA PHE A 156 0.41 -4.60 -8.73
C PHE A 156 1.68 -3.89 -9.22
N SER A 157 2.77 -4.63 -9.40
CA SER A 157 4.01 -4.09 -9.98
C SER A 157 3.81 -3.53 -11.39
N ILE A 158 3.00 -4.19 -12.22
CA ILE A 158 2.62 -3.66 -13.55
C ILE A 158 1.84 -2.35 -13.41
N MET A 159 0.90 -2.26 -12.48
CA MET A 159 0.16 -1.01 -12.24
C MET A 159 1.10 0.14 -11.85
N GLU A 160 2.02 -0.10 -10.92
CA GLU A 160 3.03 0.89 -10.52
C GLU A 160 3.90 1.32 -11.70
N MET A 161 4.35 0.36 -12.54
CA MET A 161 5.10 0.62 -13.76
C MET A 161 4.33 1.40 -14.83
N LEU A 162 3.00 1.41 -14.77
CA LEU A 162 2.18 2.28 -15.62
C LEU A 162 2.02 3.69 -15.00
N ILE A 163 2.01 3.81 -13.67
CA ILE A 163 1.82 5.09 -12.97
C ILE A 163 3.03 6.01 -13.13
N TRP A 164 4.21 5.58 -12.69
CA TRP A 164 5.35 6.51 -12.56
C TRP A 164 5.85 7.09 -13.90
N PRO A 165 5.96 6.33 -15.02
CA PRO A 165 6.39 6.92 -16.28
C PRO A 165 5.34 7.88 -16.82
N ARG A 166 4.05 7.56 -16.59
CA ARG A 166 2.94 8.41 -16.99
C ARG A 166 2.95 9.72 -16.22
N VAL A 167 3.24 9.70 -14.93
CA VAL A 167 3.43 10.91 -14.12
C VAL A 167 4.58 11.77 -14.67
N LEU A 168 5.74 11.17 -14.95
CA LEU A 168 6.87 11.88 -15.55
C LEU A 168 6.50 12.47 -16.93
N TYR A 169 5.79 11.71 -17.77
CA TYR A 169 5.28 12.21 -19.04
C TYR A 169 4.40 13.45 -18.85
N MET A 170 3.48 13.40 -17.88
CA MET A 170 2.58 14.50 -17.55
C MET A 170 3.30 15.74 -17.01
N ILE A 171 4.45 15.57 -16.37
CA ILE A 171 5.30 16.67 -15.87
C ILE A 171 6.10 17.29 -17.03
N TYR A 172 6.84 16.49 -17.79
CA TYR A 172 7.85 17.00 -18.72
C TYR A 172 7.31 17.30 -20.13
N PHE A 173 6.34 16.53 -20.62
CA PHE A 173 5.95 16.53 -22.05
C PHE A 173 4.60 17.20 -22.34
N ARG A 174 3.91 17.74 -21.33
CA ARG A 174 2.60 18.43 -21.50
C ARG A 174 2.71 19.96 -21.61
N GLY A 175 3.86 20.48 -22.05
CA GLY A 175 4.04 21.91 -22.32
C GLY A 175 3.99 22.83 -21.08
N ARG A 176 4.26 22.29 -19.88
CA ARG A 176 4.26 23.07 -18.62
C ARG A 176 5.41 24.08 -18.56
N ALA A 177 5.22 25.18 -17.84
CA ALA A 177 6.26 26.18 -17.59
C ALA A 177 7.42 25.59 -16.75
N GLN A 178 8.64 26.10 -16.91
CA GLN A 178 9.83 25.53 -16.27
C GLN A 178 9.78 25.54 -14.74
N LEU A 179 9.23 26.60 -14.14
CA LEU A 179 9.00 26.71 -12.69
C LEU A 179 8.05 25.62 -12.18
N GLU A 180 6.95 25.38 -12.91
CA GLU A 180 5.96 24.36 -12.57
C GLU A 180 6.54 22.95 -12.70
N LYS A 181 7.28 22.68 -13.79
CA LYS A 181 8.00 21.41 -14.00
C LYS A 181 8.93 21.10 -12.83
N SER A 182 9.75 22.06 -12.43
CA SER A 182 10.71 21.90 -11.34
C SER A 182 10.01 21.61 -10.01
N ARG A 183 8.91 22.30 -9.72
CA ARG A 183 8.09 22.08 -8.52
C ARG A 183 7.47 20.68 -8.49
N LEU A 184 6.84 20.25 -9.58
CA LEU A 184 6.19 18.93 -9.68
C LEU A 184 7.22 17.79 -9.68
N ALA A 185 8.35 17.95 -10.36
CA ALA A 185 9.45 16.99 -10.33
C ALA A 185 10.02 16.82 -8.93
N LYS A 186 10.21 17.90 -8.18
CA LYS A 186 10.65 17.84 -6.76
C LYS A 186 9.64 17.06 -5.90
N GLN A 187 8.34 17.27 -6.11
CA GLN A 187 7.31 16.50 -5.40
C GLN A 187 7.33 15.02 -5.76
N PHE A 188 7.45 14.70 -7.05
CA PHE A 188 7.59 13.33 -7.55
C PHE A 188 8.79 12.63 -6.92
N TRP A 189 10.00 13.17 -7.09
CA TRP A 189 11.22 12.53 -6.59
C TRP A 189 11.26 12.42 -5.06
N ALA A 190 10.67 13.38 -4.33
CA ALA A 190 10.51 13.25 -2.89
C ALA A 190 9.57 12.09 -2.51
N ALA A 191 8.45 11.90 -3.22
CA ALA A 191 7.54 10.77 -2.98
C ALA A 191 8.18 9.43 -3.39
N THR A 192 8.87 9.39 -4.53
CA THR A 192 9.60 8.22 -5.01
C THR A 192 10.72 7.82 -4.04
N GLY A 193 11.49 8.78 -3.53
CA GLY A 193 12.56 8.48 -2.56
C GLY A 193 12.04 7.85 -1.27
N ILE A 194 10.88 8.34 -0.77
CA ILE A 194 10.20 7.74 0.39
C ILE A 194 9.74 6.31 0.07
N MET A 195 9.14 6.09 -1.11
CA MET A 195 8.69 4.75 -1.54
C MET A 195 9.88 3.78 -1.66
N VAL A 196 11.00 4.22 -2.25
CA VAL A 196 12.21 3.39 -2.37
C VAL A 196 12.76 3.02 -0.99
N LEU A 197 12.81 3.97 -0.05
CA LEU A 197 13.21 3.67 1.34
C LEU A 197 12.28 2.64 1.97
N ALA A 198 10.96 2.77 1.76
CA ALA A 198 10.00 1.78 2.23
C ALA A 198 10.34 0.40 1.66
N ILE A 199 10.51 0.28 0.33
CA ILE A 199 10.83 -1.00 -0.33
C ILE A 199 12.11 -1.61 0.25
N VAL A 200 13.14 -0.79 0.51
CA VAL A 200 14.39 -1.28 1.12
C VAL A 200 14.13 -1.85 2.51
N LEU A 201 13.36 -1.18 3.37
CA LEU A 201 13.04 -1.69 4.70
C LEU A 201 12.21 -2.97 4.63
N TRP A 202 11.21 -3.03 3.74
CA TRP A 202 10.42 -4.23 3.48
C TRP A 202 11.28 -5.42 3.01
N LEU A 203 12.24 -5.18 2.11
CA LEU A 203 13.17 -6.21 1.67
C LEU A 203 14.10 -6.68 2.80
N ILE A 204 14.56 -5.76 3.66
CA ILE A 204 15.38 -6.13 4.82
C ILE A 204 14.56 -6.99 5.80
N ASP A 205 13.31 -6.63 6.07
CA ASP A 205 12.39 -7.41 6.91
C ASP A 205 12.22 -8.85 6.38
N LEU A 206 12.05 -9.00 5.07
CA LEU A 206 11.90 -10.29 4.41
C LEU A 206 13.19 -11.12 4.33
N GLU A 207 14.35 -10.48 4.17
CA GLU A 207 15.61 -11.18 3.92
C GLU A 207 16.46 -11.41 5.18
N LEU A 208 16.37 -10.51 6.15
CA LEU A 208 17.22 -10.49 7.35
C LEU A 208 16.38 -10.61 8.63
N CYS A 209 15.29 -11.37 8.59
CA CYS A 209 14.39 -11.46 9.74
C CYS A 209 15.06 -12.02 11.00
N TYR A 210 15.73 -13.19 10.95
CA TYR A 210 16.37 -13.75 12.15
C TYR A 210 17.39 -12.77 12.79
N PRO A 211 18.31 -12.15 12.03
CA PRO A 211 19.14 -11.07 12.58
C PRO A 211 18.35 -9.89 13.16
N LEU A 212 17.22 -9.48 12.56
CA LEU A 212 16.36 -8.44 13.10
C LEU A 212 15.70 -8.88 14.42
N ARG A 213 15.22 -10.12 14.52
CA ARG A 213 14.68 -10.71 15.76
C ARG A 213 15.75 -10.71 16.86
N ASP A 214 16.97 -11.15 16.57
CA ASP A 214 18.09 -11.15 17.52
C ASP A 214 18.39 -9.75 18.05
N ILE A 215 18.34 -8.72 17.18
CA ILE A 215 18.51 -7.33 17.59
C ILE A 215 17.36 -6.88 18.49
N ARG A 216 16.11 -7.23 18.16
CA ARG A 216 14.93 -6.89 18.97
C ARG A 216 15.00 -7.52 20.35
N ASP A 217 15.42 -8.78 20.45
CA ASP A 217 15.63 -9.50 21.71
C ASP A 217 16.74 -8.85 22.55
N PHE A 218 17.84 -8.45 21.92
CA PHE A 218 18.95 -7.78 22.60
C PHE A 218 18.57 -6.39 23.12
N VAL A 219 17.86 -5.61 22.32
CA VAL A 219 17.51 -4.21 22.63
C VAL A 219 16.32 -4.12 23.59
N GLY A 220 15.34 -5.02 23.46
CA GLY A 220 14.15 -5.07 24.30
C GLY A 220 13.15 -3.93 24.08
N LEU A 221 11.97 -4.07 24.68
CA LEU A 221 10.90 -3.07 24.59
C LEU A 221 11.20 -1.81 25.41
N PRO A 222 10.81 -0.61 24.95
CA PRO A 222 10.05 -0.35 23.71
C PRO A 222 10.94 -0.15 22.47
N TRP A 223 12.26 -0.17 22.61
CA TRP A 223 13.20 0.17 21.54
C TRP A 223 13.26 -0.86 20.40
N ALA A 224 12.89 -2.12 20.68
CA ALA A 224 12.70 -3.15 19.68
C ALA A 224 11.71 -2.73 18.57
N PHE A 225 10.71 -1.89 18.88
CA PHE A 225 9.74 -1.40 17.88
C PHE A 225 10.38 -0.61 16.74
N VAL A 226 11.57 -0.02 16.94
CA VAL A 226 12.30 0.69 15.88
C VAL A 226 12.77 -0.29 14.78
N PHE A 227 12.96 -1.56 15.12
CA PHE A 227 13.44 -2.61 14.22
C PHE A 227 12.31 -3.39 13.54
N GLU A 228 11.04 -3.02 13.75
CA GLU A 228 9.89 -3.52 13.02
C GLU A 228 9.82 -2.88 11.63
N PHE A 229 10.65 -3.38 10.72
CA PHE A 229 10.86 -2.74 9.42
C PHE A 229 9.64 -2.85 8.51
N HIS A 230 8.84 -3.91 8.63
CA HIS A 230 7.52 -3.97 8.00
C HIS A 230 6.55 -2.90 8.53
N GLY A 231 6.61 -2.56 9.81
CA GLY A 231 5.84 -1.45 10.37
C GLY A 231 6.23 -0.09 9.77
N TRP A 232 7.54 0.14 9.58
CA TRP A 232 8.03 1.33 8.87
C TRP A 232 7.64 1.36 7.41
N TRP A 233 7.57 0.20 6.75
CA TRP A 233 7.04 0.07 5.40
C TRP A 233 5.65 0.71 5.30
N HIS A 234 4.70 0.34 6.17
CA HIS A 234 3.34 0.94 6.18
C HIS A 234 3.34 2.46 6.31
N VAL A 235 4.13 3.01 7.23
CA VAL A 235 4.18 4.45 7.47
C VAL A 235 4.73 5.20 6.26
N LEU A 236 5.79 4.67 5.64
CA LEU A 236 6.47 5.29 4.51
C LEU A 236 5.65 5.16 3.22
N THR A 237 5.05 4.00 2.94
CA THR A 237 4.16 3.82 1.79
C THR A 237 2.90 4.67 1.92
N ALA A 238 2.31 4.79 3.11
CA ALA A 238 1.19 5.70 3.36
C ALA A 238 1.55 7.15 3.03
N MET A 239 2.71 7.61 3.48
CA MET A 239 3.22 8.94 3.19
C MET A 239 3.50 9.15 1.69
N ALA A 240 4.12 8.18 1.03
CA ALA A 240 4.42 8.23 -0.40
C ALA A 240 3.13 8.24 -1.24
N ALA A 241 2.20 7.33 -0.96
CA ALA A 241 0.91 7.23 -1.63
C ALA A 241 0.10 8.52 -1.50
N ALA A 242 0.02 9.11 -0.30
CA ALA A 242 -0.66 10.40 -0.10
C ALA A 242 -0.03 11.54 -0.91
N ARG A 243 1.30 11.55 -1.06
CA ARG A 243 2.00 12.51 -1.93
C ARG A 243 1.73 12.25 -3.41
N TYR A 244 1.69 11.00 -3.86
CA TYR A 244 1.32 10.64 -5.22
C TYR A 244 -0.13 11.01 -5.55
N ILE A 245 -1.08 10.74 -4.64
CA ILE A 245 -2.47 11.18 -4.78
C ILE A 245 -2.52 12.70 -4.98
N LYS A 246 -1.82 13.47 -4.13
CA LYS A 246 -1.76 14.93 -4.26
C LYS A 246 -1.17 15.37 -5.60
N LEU A 247 -0.06 14.75 -6.02
CA LEU A 247 0.60 15.04 -7.29
C LEU A 247 -0.33 14.75 -8.48
N VAL A 248 -1.00 13.59 -8.49
CA VAL A 248 -1.98 13.24 -9.53
C VAL A 248 -3.16 14.21 -9.54
N ARG A 249 -3.64 14.65 -8.36
CA ARG A 249 -4.70 15.66 -8.27
C ARG A 249 -4.30 16.98 -8.93
N GLU A 250 -3.04 17.40 -8.81
CA GLU A 250 -2.48 18.61 -9.46
C GLU A 250 -2.28 18.41 -10.97
N LEU A 251 -1.84 17.21 -11.39
CA LEU A 251 -1.59 16.91 -12.80
C LEU A 251 -2.88 16.75 -13.63
N CYS A 252 -3.96 16.29 -12.99
CA CYS A 252 -5.18 15.81 -13.64
C CYS A 252 -6.47 16.53 -13.14
N PRO A 253 -6.61 17.86 -13.28
CA PRO A 253 -7.67 18.67 -12.65
C PRO A 253 -9.13 18.26 -12.96
#